data_AF-A0A1I6JQJ4-F1
#
_entry.id   AF-A0A1I6JQJ4-F1
#
_cell.length_a   1.000
_cell.length_b   1.000
_cell.length_c   1.000
_cell.angle_alpha   90.00
_cell.angle_beta   90.00
_cell.angle_gamma   90.00
#
_symmetry.space_group_name_H-M   'P 1'
#
loop_
_entity.id
_entity.type
_entity.pdbx_description
1 polymer ?
#
loop_
_entity_poly.entity_id
_entity_poly.type
_entity_poly.pdbx_seq_one_letter_code
_entity_poly.pdbx_strand_id
1 'polypeptide(L)'
;MMTSKEKSRCAVIIHSASAMTGVIGGGLAQIPCGDAVFIAPCQMAMVVNLGRVFGKSLSESEALAIVASGIGSTVGKAVSKAIVSRIPGFGNVVNATIAVAITENLGWLAASQFADERDAALA
;
A
#
# COMPACT_ATOMS: atom_id res chain seq x y z
N MET A 1 -12.07 -3.68 16.92
CA MET A 1 -11.77 -2.25 17.10
C MET A 1 -10.33 -2.02 17.55
N MET A 2 -9.58 -1.24 16.78
CA MET A 2 -8.19 -0.86 17.12
C MET A 2 -8.14 0.10 18.32
N THR A 3 -7.15 -0.12 19.19
CA THR A 3 -6.77 0.83 20.24
C THR A 3 -6.08 2.07 19.65
N SER A 4 -6.04 3.18 20.39
CA SER A 4 -5.35 4.40 19.94
C SER A 4 -3.85 4.18 19.69
N LYS A 5 -3.21 3.30 20.48
CA LYS A 5 -1.79 2.96 20.31
C LYS A 5 -1.56 2.17 19.02
N GLU A 6 -2.42 1.20 18.72
CA GLU A 6 -2.35 0.43 17.47
C GLU A 6 -2.58 1.35 16.27
N LYS A 7 -3.61 2.21 16.32
CA LYS A 7 -3.90 3.18 15.25
C LYS A 7 -2.71 4.11 14.96
N SER A 8 -2.06 4.61 16.00
CA SER A 8 -0.86 5.45 15.85
C SER A 8 0.31 4.69 15.21
N ARG A 9 0.58 3.45 15.64
CA ARG A 9 1.65 2.62 15.05
C ARG A 9 1.37 2.27 13.60
N CYS A 10 0.14 1.87 13.28
CA CYS A 10 -0.28 1.60 11.91
C CYS A 10 -0.12 2.83 11.03
N ALA A 11 -0.57 4.01 11.48
CA ALA A 11 -0.41 5.26 10.72
C ALA A 11 1.06 5.56 10.38
N VAL A 12 2.00 5.37 11.32
CA VAL A 12 3.43 5.58 11.05
C VAL A 12 3.95 4.61 9.99
N ILE A 13 3.60 3.33 10.09
CA ILE A 13 4.01 2.31 9.12
C ILE A 13 3.44 2.61 7.72
N ILE A 14 2.15 2.95 7.65
CA ILE A 14 1.44 3.22 6.40
C ILE A 14 1.95 4.50 5.76
N HIS A 15 2.08 5.61 6.51
CA HIS A 15 2.60 6.86 5.96
C HIS A 15 4.03 6.72 5.44
N SER A 16 4.89 5.98 6.16
CA SER A 16 6.27 5.75 5.74
C SER A 16 6.32 4.94 4.43
N ALA A 17 5.53 3.87 4.34
CA ALA A 17 5.42 3.08 3.12
C ALA A 17 4.87 3.91 1.95
N SER A 18 3.82 4.71 2.20
CA SER A 18 3.20 5.58 1.20
C SER A 18 4.15 6.66 0.69
N ALA A 19 4.97 7.25 1.56
CA ALA A 19 5.99 8.19 1.14
C ALA A 19 7.02 7.53 0.20
N MET A 20 7.49 6.32 0.54
CA MET A 20 8.41 5.56 -0.32
C MET A 20 7.79 5.22 -1.68
N THR A 21 6.55 4.71 -1.70
CA THR A 21 5.87 4.37 -2.96
C THR A 21 5.52 5.61 -3.77
N GLY A 22 5.27 6.76 -3.13
CA GLY A 22 5.14 8.06 -3.79
C GLY A 22 6.40 8.49 -4.52
N VAL A 23 7.57 8.32 -3.91
CA VAL A 23 8.87 8.59 -4.56
C VAL A 23 9.08 7.66 -5.76
N ILE A 24 8.80 6.36 -5.60
CA ILE A 24 8.94 5.36 -6.67
C ILE A 24 7.97 5.67 -7.82
N GLY A 25 6.69 5.93 -7.52
CA GLY A 25 5.68 6.29 -8.51
C GLY A 25 6.05 7.60 -9.22
N GLY A 26 6.44 8.64 -8.50
CA GLY A 26 6.86 9.90 -9.10
C GLY A 26 8.07 9.76 -10.02
N GLY A 27 9.08 9.00 -9.59
CA GLY A 27 10.32 8.79 -10.34
C GLY A 27 10.15 7.92 -11.59
N LEU A 28 9.18 7.01 -11.60
CA LEU A 28 8.96 6.03 -12.68
C LEU A 28 7.73 6.34 -13.54
N ALA A 29 7.14 7.53 -13.45
CA ALA A 29 5.90 7.88 -14.14
C ALA A 29 5.96 7.79 -15.68
N GLN A 30 7.15 7.84 -16.27
CA GLN A 30 7.36 7.69 -17.72
C GLN A 30 7.40 6.22 -18.18
N ILE A 31 7.44 5.26 -17.25
CA ILE A 31 7.48 3.83 -17.55
C ILE A 31 6.10 3.23 -17.23
N PRO A 32 5.30 2.87 -18.23
CA PRO A 32 4.02 2.18 -18.02
C PRO A 32 4.24 0.92 -17.18
N CYS A 33 3.52 0.82 -16.06
CA CYS A 33 3.62 -0.31 -15.11
C CYS A 33 5.01 -0.57 -14.50
N GLY A 34 6.01 0.29 -14.74
CA GLY A 34 7.37 0.09 -14.24
C GLY A 34 7.51 0.24 -12.72
N ASP A 35 6.59 0.99 -12.10
CA ASP A 35 6.60 1.23 -10.66
C ASP A 35 6.07 0.05 -9.83
N ALA A 36 5.21 -0.80 -10.39
CA ALA A 36 4.56 -1.91 -9.68
C ALA A 36 5.58 -2.92 -9.11
N VAL A 37 6.64 -3.24 -9.87
CA VAL A 37 7.69 -4.18 -9.45
C VAL A 37 8.45 -3.66 -8.23
N PHE A 38 8.64 -2.35 -8.12
CA PHE A 38 9.36 -1.72 -7.01
C PHE A 38 8.44 -1.36 -5.84
N ILE A 39 7.16 -1.12 -6.09
CA ILE A 39 6.15 -0.79 -5.07
C ILE A 39 5.75 -2.04 -4.26
N ALA A 40 5.63 -3.21 -4.91
CA ALA A 40 5.15 -4.43 -4.25
C ALA A 40 6.01 -4.84 -3.03
N PRO A 41 7.36 -4.82 -3.07
CA PRO A 41 8.19 -5.07 -1.89
C PRO A 41 7.93 -4.10 -0.73
N CYS A 42 7.75 -2.81 -1.00
CA CYS A 42 7.42 -1.82 0.02
C CYS A 42 6.07 -2.13 0.70
N GLN A 43 5.07 -2.52 -0.10
CA GLN A 43 3.75 -2.89 0.40
C GLN A 43 3.77 -4.21 1.18
N MET A 44 4.57 -5.20 0.78
CA MET A 44 4.75 -6.44 1.54
C MET A 44 5.39 -6.16 2.91
N ALA A 45 6.47 -5.37 2.94
CA ALA A 45 7.11 -4.98 4.19
C ALA A 45 6.14 -4.20 5.11
N MET A 46 5.32 -3.31 4.54
CA MET A 46 4.27 -2.60 5.28
C MET A 46 3.28 -3.59 5.92
N VAL A 47 2.75 -4.53 5.14
CA VAL A 47 1.77 -5.53 5.61
C VAL A 47 2.37 -6.42 6.71
N VAL A 48 3.61 -6.88 6.57
CA VAL A 48 4.32 -7.66 7.61
C VAL A 48 4.43 -6.85 8.91
N ASN A 49 4.81 -5.58 8.83
CA ASN A 49 4.93 -4.73 10.01
C ASN A 49 3.57 -4.40 10.64
N LEU A 50 2.51 -4.26 9.84
CA LEU A 50 1.16 -4.10 10.36
C LEU A 50 0.69 -5.35 11.12
N GLY A 51 0.92 -6.56 10.58
CA GLY A 51 0.60 -7.81 11.27
C GLY A 51 1.24 -7.87 12.67
N ARG A 52 2.51 -7.46 12.78
CA ARG A 52 3.24 -7.41 14.06
C ARG A 52 2.62 -6.48 15.09
N VAL A 53 1.95 -5.40 14.67
CA VAL A 53 1.23 -4.49 15.61
C VAL A 53 0.12 -5.23 16.34
N PHE A 54 -0.51 -6.20 15.68
CA PHE A 54 -1.59 -7.03 16.23
C PHE A 54 -1.13 -8.40 16.73
N GLY A 55 0.18 -8.62 16.85
CA GLY A 55 0.73 -9.89 17.32
C GLY A 55 0.72 -11.02 16.27
N LYS A 56 0.46 -10.70 15.00
CA LYS A 56 0.45 -11.67 13.89
C LYS A 56 1.81 -11.73 13.22
N SER A 57 2.34 -12.94 13.08
CA SER A 57 3.52 -13.20 12.23
C SER A 57 3.03 -13.67 10.88
N LEU A 58 3.33 -12.91 9.83
CA LEU A 58 2.95 -13.22 8.47
C LEU A 58 4.13 -13.85 7.74
N SER A 59 3.88 -14.94 7.01
CA SER A 59 4.78 -15.43 5.98
C SER A 59 4.80 -14.47 4.79
N GLU A 60 5.85 -14.58 3.96
CA GLU A 60 5.97 -13.80 2.73
C GLU A 60 4.78 -14.03 1.80
N SER A 61 4.30 -15.27 1.69
CA SER A 61 3.14 -15.63 0.87
C SER A 61 1.84 -14.98 1.36
N GLU A 62 1.63 -14.88 2.67
CA GLU A 62 0.46 -14.20 3.24
C GLU A 62 0.51 -12.70 2.99
N ALA A 63 1.68 -12.08 3.18
CA ALA A 63 1.88 -10.67 2.87
C ALA A 63 1.66 -10.40 1.38
N LEU A 64 2.18 -11.26 0.51
CA LEU A 64 1.99 -11.17 -0.93
C LEU A 64 0.52 -11.33 -1.32
N ALA A 65 -0.23 -12.24 -0.69
CA ALA A 65 -1.66 -12.42 -0.96
C ALA A 65 -2.47 -11.16 -0.62
N ILE A 66 -2.16 -10.49 0.49
CA ILE A 66 -2.80 -9.22 0.88
C ILE A 66 -2.43 -8.10 -0.10
N VAL A 67 -1.16 -8.02 -0.52
CA VAL A 67 -0.73 -7.05 -1.53
C VAL A 67 -1.44 -7.32 -2.87
N ALA A 68 -1.49 -8.59 -3.30
CA ALA A 68 -2.11 -9.02 -4.54
C ALA A 68 -3.63 -8.77 -4.58
N SER A 69 -4.33 -8.94 -3.46
CA SER A 69 -5.76 -8.58 -3.37
C SER A 69 -5.97 -7.06 -3.51
N GLY A 70 -5.02 -6.25 -3.04
CA GLY A 70 -4.99 -4.80 -3.26
C GLY A 70 -4.80 -4.40 -4.72
N ILE A 71 -4.01 -5.16 -5.49
CA ILE A 71 -3.69 -4.87 -6.90
C ILE A 71 -4.94 -4.91 -7.79
N GLY A 72 -5.96 -5.72 -7.46
CA GLY A 72 -7.21 -5.81 -8.23
C GLY A 72 -7.92 -4.45 -8.44
N SER A 73 -7.71 -3.49 -7.53
CA SER A 73 -8.25 -2.13 -7.61
C SER A 73 -7.48 -1.17 -8.56
N THR A 74 -6.41 -1.65 -9.20
CA THR A 74 -5.48 -0.83 -10.02
C THR A 74 -5.80 -0.89 -11.52
N VAL A 75 -6.58 -1.87 -11.98
CA VAL A 75 -6.89 -2.08 -13.41
C VAL A 75 -7.57 -0.86 -14.03
N GLY A 76 -8.51 -0.22 -13.32
CA GLY A 76 -9.17 1.01 -13.79
C GLY A 76 -8.23 2.22 -13.91
N LYS A 77 -7.12 2.24 -13.14
CA LYS A 77 -6.17 3.37 -13.09
C LYS A 77 -5.07 3.27 -14.16
N ALA A 78 -4.79 2.07 -14.69
CA ALA A 78 -3.86 1.89 -15.81
C ALA A 78 -4.32 2.64 -17.07
N VAL A 79 -5.64 2.66 -17.30
CA VAL A 79 -6.28 3.42 -18.39
C VAL A 79 -6.11 4.93 -18.15
N SER A 80 -6.30 5.42 -16.93
CA SER A 80 -6.12 6.84 -16.58
C SER A 80 -4.66 7.30 -16.66
N LYS A 81 -3.70 6.44 -16.25
CA LYS A 81 -2.26 6.70 -16.35
C LYS A 81 -1.80 6.89 -17.80
N ALA A 82 -2.35 6.14 -18.74
CA ALA A 82 -1.97 6.22 -20.16
C ALA A 82 -2.33 7.56 -20.83
N ILE A 83 -3.36 8.25 -20.31
CA ILE A 83 -3.82 9.55 -20.84
C ILE A 83 -3.01 10.70 -20.23
N VAL A 84 -2.68 10.61 -18.93
CA VAL A 84 -2.02 11.69 -18.18
C VAL A 84 -0.48 11.66 -18.30
N SER A 85 0.12 10.52 -18.61
CA SER A 85 1.58 10.36 -18.72
C SER A 85 2.25 11.18 -19.83
N ARG A 86 1.47 11.81 -20.72
CA ARG A 86 1.97 12.55 -21.88
C ARG A 86 2.48 13.97 -21.59
N ILE A 87 2.32 14.48 -20.36
CA ILE A 87 2.80 15.80 -19.96
C ILE A 87 4.00 15.64 -19.00
N PRO A 88 5.22 16.04 -19.42
CA PRO A 88 6.41 15.99 -18.57
C PRO A 88 6.20 16.78 -17.27
N GLY A 89 6.60 16.21 -16.13
CA GLY A 89 6.41 16.82 -14.80
C GLY A 89 5.04 16.57 -14.17
N PHE A 90 3.95 16.80 -14.92
CA PHE A 90 2.58 16.56 -14.40
C PHE A 90 2.30 15.07 -14.18
N GLY A 91 2.79 14.21 -15.09
CA GLY A 91 2.70 12.75 -14.95
C GLY A 91 3.36 12.22 -13.67
N ASN A 92 4.45 12.85 -13.22
CA ASN A 92 5.19 12.45 -12.02
C ASN A 92 4.37 12.71 -10.74
N VAL A 93 3.76 13.89 -10.63
CA VAL A 93 2.93 14.25 -9.47
C VAL A 93 1.69 13.36 -9.38
N VAL A 94 1.03 13.13 -10.52
CA VAL A 94 -0.16 12.26 -10.58
C VAL A 94 0.23 10.83 -10.22
N ASN A 95 1.35 10.32 -10.73
CA ASN A 95 1.76 8.96 -10.41
C ASN A 95 2.15 8.79 -8.93
N ALA A 96 2.91 9.76 -8.38
CA ALA A 96 3.24 9.77 -6.95
C ALA A 96 1.97 9.76 -6.09
N THR A 97 0.99 10.60 -6.42
CA THR A 97 -0.28 10.70 -5.70
C THR A 97 -1.06 9.39 -5.75
N ILE A 98 -1.12 8.75 -6.92
CA ILE A 98 -1.79 7.46 -7.09
C ILE A 98 -1.08 6.38 -6.27
N ALA A 99 0.26 6.32 -6.30
CA ALA A 99 1.04 5.34 -5.56
C ALA A 99 0.86 5.48 -4.03
N VAL A 100 0.91 6.73 -3.53
CA VAL A 100 0.61 7.08 -2.13
C VAL A 100 -0.80 6.60 -1.76
N ALA A 101 -1.81 6.98 -2.55
CA ALA A 101 -3.21 6.67 -2.24
C ALA A 101 -3.50 5.16 -2.23
N ILE A 102 -2.91 4.40 -3.16
CA ILE A 102 -3.04 2.94 -3.18
C ILE A 102 -2.40 2.32 -1.94
N THR A 103 -1.21 2.79 -1.57
CA THR A 103 -0.45 2.25 -0.43
C THR A 103 -1.14 2.56 0.90
N GLU A 104 -1.62 3.79 1.07
CA GLU A 104 -2.46 4.20 2.20
C GLU A 104 -3.68 3.29 2.34
N ASN A 105 -4.47 3.18 1.27
CA ASN A 105 -5.71 2.44 1.30
C ASN A 105 -5.49 0.95 1.58
N LEU A 106 -4.50 0.34 0.93
CA LEU A 106 -4.09 -1.04 1.20
C LEU A 106 -3.66 -1.22 2.66
N GLY A 107 -2.86 -0.30 3.18
CA GLY A 107 -2.36 -0.32 4.55
C GLY A 107 -3.49 -0.28 5.58
N TRP A 108 -4.45 0.63 5.42
CA TRP A 108 -5.60 0.72 6.33
C TRP A 108 -6.53 -0.48 6.23
N LEU A 109 -6.75 -1.01 5.03
CA LEU A 109 -7.56 -2.23 4.84
C LEU A 109 -6.92 -3.42 5.55
N ALA A 110 -5.61 -3.63 5.37
CA ALA A 110 -4.87 -4.69 6.05
C ALA A 110 -4.88 -4.50 7.58
N ALA A 111 -4.69 -3.28 8.07
CA ALA A 111 -4.72 -2.99 9.50
C ALA A 111 -6.09 -3.27 10.12
N SER A 112 -7.18 -2.91 9.43
CA SER A 112 -8.54 -3.21 9.88
C SER A 112 -8.79 -4.72 9.93
N GLN A 113 -8.40 -5.44 8.88
CA GLN A 113 -8.54 -6.89 8.84
C GLN A 113 -7.82 -7.58 10.00
N PHE A 114 -6.57 -7.20 10.28
CA PHE A 114 -5.83 -7.76 11.42
C PHE A 114 -6.44 -7.42 12.77
N ALA A 115 -6.99 -6.21 12.92
CA ALA A 115 -7.67 -5.80 14.14
C ALA A 115 -8.94 -6.63 14.40
N ASP A 116 -9.70 -6.94 13.35
CA ASP A 116 -10.92 -7.74 13.43
C ASP A 116 -10.60 -9.21 13.71
N GLU A 117 -9.58 -9.78 13.06
CA GLU A 117 -9.09 -11.14 13.32
C GLU A 117 -8.61 -11.32 14.78
N ARG A 118 -7.87 -10.33 15.32
CA ARG A 118 -7.45 -10.34 16.72
C ARG A 118 -8.66 -10.36 17.66
N ASP A 119 -9.68 -9.53 17.41
CA ASP A 119 -10.84 -9.49 18.30
C ASP A 119 -11.66 -10.77 18.24
N ALA A 120 -11.81 -11.36 17.06
CA ALA A 120 -12.47 -12.65 16.91
C ALA A 120 -11.73 -13.76 17.67
N ALA A 121 -10.40 -13.70 17.77
CA ALA A 121 -9.60 -14.67 18.53
C ALA A 121 -9.67 -14.46 20.06
N LEU A 122 -10.15 -13.30 20.52
CA LEU A 122 -10.27 -12.96 21.95
C LEU A 122 -11.72 -13.09 22.48
N ALA A 123 -12.69 -13.34 21.60
CA ALA A 123 -14.09 -13.56 21.91
C ALA A 123 -14.37 -15.03 22.23
#